data_AF-A0A820KU51-F1
#
_entry.id   AF-A0A820KU51-F1
#
_cell.length_a   1.000
_cell.length_b   1.000
_cell.length_c   1.000
_cell.angle_alpha   90.00
_cell.angle_beta   90.00
_cell.angle_gamma   90.00
#
_symmetry.space_group_name_H-M   'P 1'
#
loop_
_entity.id
_entity.type
_entity.pdbx_description
1 polymer ?
#
loop_
_entity_poly.entity_id
_entity_poly.type
_entity_poly.pdbx_seq_one_letter_code
_entity_poly.pdbx_strand_id
1 'polypeptide(L)'
;MEINEQNLEALSTYLRKTLSANTNERLEAEKTLKQIERNENYTSLLLTLCERSTTPDEIRRASVITFKNFIKRNWPSLDQSNSISIRDRNHIKEHIIDLMTRSPEHIQEQLSDAITVIGKCDFPDQWSTLLDTMIKQFQQQTSNSFQSINGVLKTAHSLFERYRYEQKSEELWLEIKLVLEKFAPAFTELFKSLMAYYPQKESDPIEMKNIFNSLLVIIKIFYDLNAQELPEHFEDNITIYMTHFLTLLSYDYPKLHSNNNDPGILDQIKTEICRAVALYADNYSDEFKPYAQQFALAIWSLLTRLNLSSSYDELIGTAMKFLSTLAARSHHCSMFEGGDTLKIVCEQVILPNLFLRESDVEEFEDNPEEYIRKDIEKSDSSTRRRAACDFLQALRIFFESQIVAIYSQYIDAMQKEYLQNPTQNWLKKDTCIFLVLALASKGETQKFGITKTSSFISIPAFYSNSILPELQNQDLNSLPLIKADCLKFLIDVRNQIDRDALLISIPQCIRYLSSNNIVVQTYAAHAIERLLLVRLSTDQKFAAITKNDLIPHAQTMYDSFFRILTSDKSYENEYVMRAVMRLSSSLNDAVLPYLNYL
;
A
#
# COMPACT_ATOMS: atom_id res chain seq x y z
N MET A 1 -15.83 -14.83 41.66
CA MET A 1 -17.29 -14.91 41.41
C MET A 1 -17.59 -16.32 40.91
N GLU A 2 -18.57 -17.02 41.48
CA GLU A 2 -18.84 -18.42 41.07
C GLU A 2 -19.60 -18.47 39.74
N ILE A 3 -19.32 -19.48 38.91
CA ILE A 3 -20.06 -19.74 37.68
C ILE A 3 -21.40 -20.39 38.07
N ASN A 4 -22.41 -19.55 38.32
CA ASN A 4 -23.77 -19.97 38.66
C ASN A 4 -24.81 -19.19 37.85
N GLU A 5 -26.04 -19.69 37.80
CA GLU A 5 -27.09 -19.09 36.96
C GLU A 5 -27.42 -17.64 37.37
N GLN A 6 -27.39 -17.33 38.66
CA GLN A 6 -27.65 -15.98 39.17
C GLN A 6 -26.63 -14.96 38.64
N ASN A 7 -25.34 -15.29 38.66
CA ASN A 7 -24.29 -14.42 38.15
C ASN A 7 -24.34 -14.28 36.63
N LEU A 8 -24.71 -15.36 35.91
CA LEU A 8 -24.89 -15.31 34.46
C LEU A 8 -26.09 -14.45 34.05
N GLU A 9 -27.21 -14.51 34.78
CA GLU A 9 -28.39 -13.67 34.57
C GLU A 9 -28.11 -12.19 34.89
N ALA A 10 -27.41 -11.93 36.00
CA ALA A 10 -27.00 -10.59 36.38
C ALA A 10 -26.08 -9.97 35.31
N LEU A 11 -25.06 -10.70 34.87
CA LEU A 11 -24.13 -10.24 33.84
C LEU A 11 -24.82 -10.04 32.50
N SER A 12 -25.73 -10.94 32.11
CA SER A 12 -26.57 -10.79 30.91
C SER A 12 -27.41 -9.52 30.95
N THR A 13 -27.96 -9.19 32.12
CA THR A 13 -28.76 -7.97 32.31
C THR A 13 -27.91 -6.71 32.14
N TYR A 14 -26.70 -6.67 32.69
CA TYR A 14 -25.80 -5.54 32.51
C TYR A 14 -25.31 -5.40 31.07
N LEU A 15 -24.94 -6.51 30.42
CA LEU A 15 -24.57 -6.53 29.00
C LEU A 15 -25.73 -6.08 28.09
N ARG A 16 -26.97 -6.39 28.45
CA ARG A 16 -28.13 -5.87 27.70
C ARG A 16 -28.30 -4.37 27.87
N LYS A 17 -28.05 -3.84 29.07
CA LYS A 17 -28.14 -2.39 29.35
C LYS A 17 -27.08 -1.57 28.63
N THR A 18 -25.90 -2.13 28.31
CA THR A 18 -24.90 -1.43 27.49
C THR A 18 -25.37 -1.21 26.04
N LEU A 19 -26.41 -1.92 25.61
CA LEU A 19 -27.05 -1.76 24.29
C LEU A 19 -28.29 -0.84 24.33
N SER A 20 -28.63 -0.24 25.48
CA SER A 20 -29.80 0.63 25.63
C SER A 20 -29.65 1.93 24.82
N ALA A 21 -30.75 2.44 24.26
CA ALA A 21 -30.78 3.76 23.63
C ALA A 21 -30.55 4.91 24.64
N ASN A 22 -30.78 4.65 25.94
CA ASN A 22 -30.59 5.63 26.99
C ASN A 22 -29.11 5.72 27.41
N THR A 23 -28.51 6.89 27.21
CA THR A 23 -27.09 7.15 27.54
C THR A 23 -26.77 6.96 29.03
N ASN A 24 -27.67 7.32 29.94
CA ASN A 24 -27.41 7.17 31.38
C ASN A 24 -27.37 5.69 31.78
N GLU A 25 -28.28 4.86 31.25
CA GLU A 25 -28.29 3.42 31.52
C GLU A 25 -27.04 2.72 30.97
N ARG A 26 -26.55 3.12 29.80
CA ARG A 26 -25.30 2.60 29.22
C ARG A 26 -24.10 2.92 30.11
N LEU A 27 -23.95 4.17 30.51
CA LEU A 27 -22.83 4.62 31.36
C LEU A 27 -22.83 3.93 32.72
N GLU A 28 -24.01 3.77 33.34
CA GLU A 28 -24.13 3.03 34.59
C GLU A 28 -23.74 1.56 34.41
N ALA A 29 -24.25 0.90 33.36
CA ALA A 29 -23.92 -0.50 33.08
C ALA A 29 -22.42 -0.71 32.82
N GLU A 30 -21.78 0.16 32.03
CA GLU A 30 -20.33 0.11 31.80
C GLU A 30 -19.53 0.31 33.09
N LYS A 31 -19.97 1.25 33.95
CA LYS A 31 -19.33 1.49 35.25
C LYS A 31 -19.46 0.27 36.16
N THR A 32 -20.61 -0.38 36.18
CA THR A 32 -20.82 -1.61 36.95
C THR A 32 -19.99 -2.77 36.40
N LEU A 33 -19.92 -2.95 35.09
CA LEU A 33 -19.06 -3.98 34.48
C LEU A 33 -17.57 -3.76 34.83
N LYS A 34 -17.09 -2.51 34.82
CA LYS A 34 -15.72 -2.15 35.27
C LYS A 34 -15.46 -2.41 36.76
N GLN A 35 -16.50 -2.47 37.58
CA GLN A 35 -16.35 -2.86 38.99
C GLN A 35 -16.30 -4.39 39.14
N ILE A 36 -17.15 -5.09 38.37
CA ILE A 36 -17.30 -6.54 38.42
C ILE A 36 -16.08 -7.25 37.81
N GLU A 37 -15.41 -6.64 36.82
CA GLU A 37 -14.29 -7.25 36.10
C GLU A 37 -13.05 -7.57 36.97
N ARG A 38 -12.99 -7.06 38.20
CA ARG A 38 -11.93 -7.36 39.18
C ARG A 38 -12.08 -8.71 39.86
N ASN A 39 -13.23 -9.36 39.69
CA ASN A 39 -13.51 -10.63 40.34
C ASN A 39 -12.93 -11.81 39.53
N GLU A 40 -12.39 -12.81 40.22
CA GLU A 40 -12.00 -14.08 39.61
C GLU A 40 -13.18 -14.75 38.88
N ASN A 41 -12.89 -15.47 37.81
CA ASN A 41 -13.83 -16.10 36.86
C ASN A 41 -14.71 -15.13 36.04
N TYR A 42 -14.48 -13.81 36.09
CA TYR A 42 -15.23 -12.86 35.26
C TYR A 42 -15.13 -13.20 33.76
N THR A 43 -13.93 -13.53 33.31
CA THR A 43 -13.66 -14.00 31.94
C THR A 43 -14.38 -15.30 31.62
N SER A 44 -14.35 -16.26 32.54
CA SER A 44 -15.04 -17.55 32.40
C SER A 44 -16.56 -17.39 32.30
N LEU A 45 -17.15 -16.45 33.06
CA LEU A 45 -18.58 -16.10 32.93
C LEU A 45 -18.90 -15.51 31.55
N LEU A 46 -18.07 -14.60 31.05
CA LEU A 46 -18.25 -14.02 29.70
C LEU A 46 -18.16 -15.10 28.61
N LEU A 47 -17.17 -15.98 28.68
CA LEU A 47 -17.01 -17.09 27.73
C LEU A 47 -18.19 -18.08 27.81
N THR A 48 -18.67 -18.40 29.02
CA THR A 48 -19.86 -19.25 29.22
C THR A 48 -21.10 -18.63 28.59
N LEU A 49 -21.31 -17.31 28.73
CA LEU A 49 -22.42 -16.62 28.07
C LEU A 49 -22.33 -16.67 26.54
N CYS A 50 -21.11 -16.61 25.99
CA CYS A 50 -20.89 -16.73 24.55
C CYS A 50 -21.20 -18.15 24.03
N GLU A 51 -20.86 -19.17 24.80
CA GLU A 51 -21.03 -20.58 24.44
C GLU A 51 -22.49 -21.05 24.53
N ARG A 52 -23.24 -20.59 25.53
CA ARG A 52 -24.64 -21.00 25.73
C ARG A 52 -25.51 -20.59 24.55
N SER A 53 -26.03 -21.58 23.83
CA SER A 53 -26.98 -21.39 22.72
C SER A 53 -28.32 -20.79 23.17
N THR A 54 -28.65 -20.90 24.46
CA THR A 54 -29.85 -20.30 25.07
C THR A 54 -29.74 -18.79 25.26
N THR A 55 -28.52 -18.23 25.18
CA THR A 55 -28.28 -16.79 25.32
C THR A 55 -28.65 -16.06 24.02
N PRO A 56 -29.42 -14.96 24.08
CA PRO A 56 -29.70 -14.13 22.90
C PRO A 56 -28.43 -13.66 22.18
N ASP A 57 -28.44 -13.64 20.84
CA ASP A 57 -27.25 -13.32 20.01
C ASP A 57 -26.65 -11.95 20.34
N GLU A 58 -27.50 -10.96 20.63
CA GLU A 58 -27.10 -9.61 21.07
C GLU A 58 -26.22 -9.64 22.33
N ILE A 59 -26.58 -10.48 23.30
CA ILE A 59 -25.85 -10.63 24.56
C ILE A 59 -24.57 -11.44 24.33
N ARG A 60 -24.59 -12.46 23.46
CA ARG A 60 -23.38 -13.21 23.07
C ARG A 60 -22.35 -12.29 22.41
N ARG A 61 -22.78 -11.40 21.51
CA ARG A 61 -21.95 -10.36 20.88
C ARG A 61 -21.39 -9.38 21.90
N ALA A 62 -22.24 -8.82 22.76
CA ALA A 62 -21.79 -7.90 23.80
C ALA A 62 -20.78 -8.57 24.76
N SER A 63 -21.01 -9.84 25.11
CA SER A 63 -20.14 -10.62 25.97
C SER A 63 -18.75 -10.82 25.36
N VAL A 64 -18.67 -11.27 24.09
CA VAL A 64 -17.37 -11.52 23.44
C VAL A 64 -16.59 -10.23 23.19
N ILE A 65 -17.27 -9.12 22.87
CA ILE A 65 -16.64 -7.80 22.71
C ILE A 65 -16.08 -7.31 24.04
N THR A 66 -16.86 -7.46 25.12
CA THR A 66 -16.42 -7.12 26.49
C THR A 66 -15.21 -7.95 26.89
N PHE A 67 -15.25 -9.26 26.62
CA PHE A 67 -14.14 -10.18 26.86
C PHE A 67 -12.88 -9.74 26.10
N LYS A 68 -12.97 -9.50 24.78
CA LYS A 68 -11.85 -9.05 23.95
C LYS A 68 -11.22 -7.76 24.50
N ASN A 69 -12.04 -6.77 24.83
CA ASN A 69 -11.56 -5.48 25.33
C ASN A 69 -10.91 -5.62 26.71
N PHE A 70 -11.42 -6.53 27.54
CA PHE A 70 -10.83 -6.86 28.83
C PHE A 70 -9.46 -7.54 28.67
N ILE A 71 -9.31 -8.48 27.74
CA ILE A 71 -8.02 -9.12 27.41
C ILE A 71 -7.02 -8.08 26.88
N LYS A 72 -7.42 -7.23 25.93
CA LYS A 72 -6.56 -6.15 25.38
C LYS A 72 -6.00 -5.23 26.47
N ARG A 73 -6.79 -4.93 27.51
CA ARG A 73 -6.38 -4.04 28.60
C ARG A 73 -5.54 -4.72 29.68
N ASN A 74 -5.87 -5.96 30.06
CA ASN A 74 -5.35 -6.57 31.30
C ASN A 74 -4.41 -7.77 31.06
N TRP A 75 -4.23 -8.22 29.82
CA TRP A 75 -3.32 -9.33 29.51
C TRP A 75 -1.84 -8.93 29.46
N PRO A 76 -1.43 -7.81 28.81
CA PRO A 76 -0.02 -7.46 28.65
C PRO A 76 0.69 -7.00 29.94
N SER A 77 -0.03 -6.56 30.96
CA SER A 77 0.55 -6.05 32.21
C SER A 77 0.41 -7.06 33.34
N LEU A 78 1.55 -7.63 33.78
CA LEU A 78 1.62 -8.44 35.00
C LEU A 78 1.67 -7.58 36.28
N ASP A 79 2.14 -6.32 36.16
CA ASP A 79 2.48 -5.46 37.30
C ASP A 79 1.35 -4.52 37.79
N GLN A 80 0.17 -4.52 37.16
CA GLN A 80 -0.97 -3.73 37.63
C GLN A 80 -1.85 -4.56 38.58
N SER A 81 -2.37 -3.91 39.63
CA SER A 81 -3.26 -4.47 40.66
C SER A 81 -4.62 -5.02 40.16
N ASN A 82 -4.82 -5.07 38.84
CA ASN A 82 -5.99 -5.62 38.14
C ASN A 82 -5.61 -6.79 37.20
N SER A 83 -4.58 -7.57 37.53
CA SER A 83 -4.13 -8.67 36.67
C SER A 83 -5.10 -9.86 36.72
N ILE A 84 -5.34 -10.45 35.54
CA ILE A 84 -6.12 -11.69 35.39
C ILE A 84 -5.38 -12.80 36.16
N SER A 85 -6.10 -13.52 37.02
CA SER A 85 -5.52 -14.59 37.84
C SER A 85 -4.83 -15.64 36.96
N ILE A 86 -3.73 -16.23 37.42
CA ILE A 86 -3.00 -17.28 36.67
C ILE A 86 -3.93 -18.45 36.34
N ARG A 87 -4.85 -18.78 37.25
CA ARG A 87 -5.88 -19.80 37.04
C ARG A 87 -6.81 -19.45 35.88
N ASP A 88 -7.33 -18.22 35.85
CA ASP A 88 -8.19 -17.76 34.75
C ASP A 88 -7.41 -17.69 33.43
N ARG A 89 -6.14 -17.27 33.45
CA ARG A 89 -5.28 -17.27 32.26
C ARG A 89 -5.13 -18.67 31.66
N ASN A 90 -4.83 -19.67 32.49
CA ASN A 90 -4.70 -21.06 32.04
C ASN A 90 -6.04 -21.62 31.53
N HIS A 91 -7.13 -21.37 32.25
CA HIS A 91 -8.46 -21.79 31.81
C HIS A 91 -8.85 -21.19 30.45
N ILE A 92 -8.57 -19.90 30.23
CA ILE A 92 -8.79 -19.24 28.94
C ILE A 92 -7.97 -19.93 27.85
N LYS A 93 -6.67 -20.16 28.07
CA LYS A 93 -5.78 -20.81 27.09
C LYS A 93 -6.23 -22.22 26.71
N GLU A 94 -6.78 -22.97 27.65
CA GLU A 94 -7.28 -24.34 27.42
C GLU A 94 -8.56 -24.38 26.57
N HIS A 95 -9.45 -23.38 26.69
CA HIS A 95 -10.80 -23.45 26.13
C HIS A 95 -11.05 -22.51 24.93
N ILE A 96 -10.31 -21.40 24.82
CA ILE A 96 -10.63 -20.31 23.88
C ILE A 96 -10.61 -20.74 22.40
N ILE A 97 -9.68 -21.63 22.02
CA ILE A 97 -9.55 -22.10 20.64
C ILE A 97 -10.73 -23.00 20.28
N ASP A 98 -11.06 -23.95 21.15
CA ASP A 98 -12.19 -24.86 20.94
C ASP A 98 -13.52 -24.07 20.85
N LEU A 99 -13.73 -23.10 21.76
CA LEU A 99 -14.87 -22.20 21.69
C LEU A 99 -14.92 -21.41 20.37
N MET A 100 -13.79 -20.87 19.91
CA MET A 100 -13.68 -20.14 18.65
C MET A 100 -14.07 -21.01 17.45
N THR A 101 -13.65 -22.28 17.43
CA THR A 101 -13.95 -23.20 16.31
C THR A 101 -15.43 -23.58 16.22
N ARG A 102 -16.14 -23.62 17.35
CA ARG A 102 -17.57 -23.96 17.44
C ARG A 102 -18.49 -22.74 17.34
N SER A 103 -17.92 -21.53 17.29
CA SER A 103 -18.67 -20.27 17.32
C SER A 103 -19.02 -19.74 15.92
N PRO A 104 -20.16 -19.02 15.77
CA PRO A 104 -20.49 -18.29 14.55
C PRO A 104 -19.41 -17.27 14.14
N GLU A 105 -19.33 -16.94 12.85
CA GLU A 105 -18.29 -16.07 12.25
C GLU A 105 -18.05 -14.78 13.04
N HIS A 106 -19.11 -14.05 13.39
CA HIS A 106 -18.98 -12.78 14.11
C HIS A 106 -18.41 -12.91 15.54
N ILE A 107 -18.58 -14.07 16.20
CA ILE A 107 -17.98 -14.35 17.52
C ILE A 107 -16.54 -14.84 17.32
N GLN A 108 -16.33 -15.70 16.32
CA GLN A 108 -15.03 -16.23 15.95
C GLN A 108 -14.01 -15.11 15.68
N GLU A 109 -14.40 -14.04 14.98
CA GLU A 109 -13.53 -12.88 14.74
C GLU A 109 -13.11 -12.18 16.04
N GLN A 110 -14.04 -11.96 16.97
CA GLN A 110 -13.73 -11.31 18.25
C GLN A 110 -12.85 -12.18 19.15
N LEU A 111 -13.03 -13.51 19.11
CA LEU A 111 -12.16 -14.46 19.81
C LEU A 111 -10.78 -14.55 19.17
N SER A 112 -10.67 -14.54 17.83
CA SER A 112 -9.37 -14.54 17.11
C SER A 112 -8.53 -13.31 17.49
N ASP A 113 -9.17 -12.14 17.58
CA ASP A 113 -8.58 -10.89 18.08
C ASP A 113 -8.02 -11.04 19.51
N ALA A 114 -8.78 -11.67 20.40
CA ALA A 114 -8.37 -11.88 21.78
C ALA A 114 -7.21 -12.89 21.86
N ILE A 115 -7.27 -13.99 21.09
CA ILE A 115 -6.20 -14.98 21.02
C ILE A 115 -4.92 -14.36 20.48
N THR A 116 -5.01 -13.46 19.49
CA THR A 116 -3.85 -12.74 18.96
C THR A 116 -3.11 -11.94 20.04
N VAL A 117 -3.86 -11.25 20.90
CA VAL A 117 -3.29 -10.48 22.02
C VAL A 117 -2.62 -11.41 23.02
N ILE A 118 -3.30 -12.51 23.38
CA ILE A 118 -2.75 -13.50 24.31
C ILE A 118 -1.48 -14.13 23.73
N GLY A 119 -1.52 -14.51 22.44
CA GLY A 119 -0.40 -15.09 21.72
C GLY A 119 0.81 -14.16 21.69
N LYS A 120 0.62 -12.87 21.37
CA LYS A 120 1.71 -11.89 21.35
C LYS A 120 2.45 -11.75 22.70
N CYS A 121 1.78 -12.01 23.82
CA CYS A 121 2.38 -11.93 25.16
C CYS A 121 2.94 -13.26 25.67
N ASP A 122 2.24 -14.37 25.39
CA ASP A 122 2.46 -15.64 26.10
C ASP A 122 3.06 -16.73 25.20
N PHE A 123 3.01 -16.59 23.87
CA PHE A 123 3.65 -17.53 22.95
C PHE A 123 5.11 -17.14 22.69
N PRO A 124 6.08 -18.09 22.69
CA PRO A 124 5.90 -19.55 22.85
C PRO A 124 5.99 -20.07 24.29
N ASP A 125 6.65 -19.35 25.19
CA ASP A 125 7.09 -19.91 26.49
C ASP A 125 5.93 -20.19 27.47
N GLN A 126 4.97 -19.29 27.57
CA GLN A 126 3.85 -19.37 28.51
C GLN A 126 2.62 -20.04 27.89
N TRP A 127 2.64 -20.39 26.60
CA TRP A 127 1.54 -21.07 25.90
C TRP A 127 2.06 -22.12 24.91
N SER A 128 2.85 -23.06 25.41
CA SER A 128 3.52 -24.11 24.60
C SER A 128 2.57 -25.07 23.89
N THR A 129 1.32 -25.22 24.36
CA THR A 129 0.30 -26.12 23.77
C THR A 129 -0.47 -25.50 22.60
N LEU A 130 -0.23 -24.22 22.28
CA LEU A 130 -0.96 -23.49 21.25
C LEU A 130 -0.85 -24.18 19.88
N LEU A 131 0.37 -24.44 19.40
CA LEU A 131 0.61 -25.07 18.09
C LEU A 131 0.00 -26.47 18.03
N ASP A 132 0.18 -27.28 19.07
CA ASP A 132 -0.35 -28.64 19.11
C ASP A 132 -1.89 -28.65 19.05
N THR A 133 -2.54 -27.63 19.63
CA THR A 133 -3.99 -27.45 19.56
C THR A 133 -4.45 -27.04 18.17
N MET A 134 -3.74 -26.12 17.52
CA MET A 134 -4.01 -25.71 16.13
C MET A 134 -3.88 -26.90 15.16
N ILE A 135 -2.81 -27.68 15.30
CA ILE A 135 -2.52 -28.85 14.44
C ILE A 135 -3.62 -29.91 14.58
N LYS A 136 -4.09 -30.18 15.81
CA LYS A 136 -5.20 -31.11 16.04
C LYS A 136 -6.47 -30.68 15.30
N GLN A 137 -6.75 -29.38 15.24
CA GLN A 137 -7.93 -28.87 14.53
C GLN A 137 -7.82 -29.06 13.01
N PHE A 138 -6.62 -28.96 12.42
CA PHE A 138 -6.42 -29.24 10.99
C PHE A 138 -6.70 -30.70 10.62
N GLN A 139 -6.43 -31.63 11.54
CA GLN A 139 -6.61 -33.08 11.32
C GLN A 139 -8.06 -33.53 11.49
N GLN A 140 -8.89 -32.78 12.23
CA GLN A 140 -10.28 -33.12 12.51
C GLN A 140 -11.20 -32.69 11.33
N GLN A 141 -11.24 -33.50 10.27
CA GLN A 141 -12.14 -33.27 9.14
C GLN A 141 -13.58 -33.73 9.45
N THR A 142 -14.38 -32.86 10.08
CA THR A 142 -15.83 -33.08 10.31
C THR A 142 -16.67 -32.12 9.47
N SER A 143 -17.98 -32.33 9.38
CA SER A 143 -18.91 -31.58 8.49
C SER A 143 -18.98 -30.06 8.72
N ASN A 144 -18.38 -29.52 9.80
CA ASN A 144 -18.19 -28.08 10.08
C ASN A 144 -16.71 -27.63 9.93
N SER A 145 -15.88 -28.41 9.24
CA SER A 145 -14.41 -28.29 9.20
C SER A 145 -13.91 -26.94 8.72
N PHE A 146 -14.47 -26.38 7.65
CA PHE A 146 -13.90 -25.17 7.04
C PHE A 146 -14.02 -23.92 7.90
N GLN A 147 -15.10 -23.78 8.68
CA GLN A 147 -15.23 -22.65 9.60
C GLN A 147 -14.23 -22.75 10.75
N SER A 148 -14.02 -23.96 11.28
CA SER A 148 -12.98 -24.23 12.29
C SER A 148 -11.58 -23.95 11.73
N ILE A 149 -11.26 -24.54 10.57
CA ILE A 149 -9.98 -24.36 9.87
C ILE A 149 -9.71 -22.87 9.60
N ASN A 150 -10.70 -22.13 9.10
CA ASN A 150 -10.56 -20.69 8.85
C ASN A 150 -10.27 -19.90 10.12
N GLY A 151 -10.94 -20.19 11.24
CA GLY A 151 -10.66 -19.52 12.52
C GLY A 151 -9.23 -19.78 13.01
N VAL A 152 -8.78 -21.04 12.92
CA VAL A 152 -7.42 -21.44 13.32
C VAL A 152 -6.37 -20.80 12.42
N LEU A 153 -6.58 -20.80 11.11
CA LEU A 153 -5.69 -20.14 10.15
C LEU A 153 -5.62 -18.62 10.39
N LYS A 154 -6.76 -17.95 10.61
CA LYS A 154 -6.78 -16.51 10.94
C LYS A 154 -5.95 -16.22 12.20
N THR A 155 -6.11 -17.05 13.22
CA THR A 155 -5.34 -16.94 14.47
C THR A 155 -3.84 -17.13 14.24
N ALA A 156 -3.45 -18.14 13.45
CA ALA A 156 -2.06 -18.38 13.09
C ALA A 156 -1.46 -17.21 12.31
N HIS A 157 -2.18 -16.69 11.30
CA HIS A 157 -1.76 -15.52 10.54
C HIS A 157 -1.53 -14.30 11.45
N SER A 158 -2.46 -13.98 12.35
CA SER A 158 -2.30 -12.82 13.25
C SER A 158 -1.16 -12.97 14.27
N LEU A 159 -0.70 -14.20 14.53
CA LEU A 159 0.48 -14.45 15.35
C LEU A 159 1.78 -14.30 14.53
N PHE A 160 1.79 -14.78 13.29
CA PHE A 160 2.99 -14.85 12.45
C PHE A 160 3.19 -13.58 11.58
N GLU A 161 2.17 -12.76 11.36
CA GLU A 161 2.25 -11.51 10.57
C GLU A 161 3.37 -10.59 11.07
N ARG A 162 3.69 -10.65 12.37
CA ARG A 162 4.73 -9.84 13.01
C ARG A 162 6.12 -10.15 12.50
N TYR A 163 6.34 -11.37 12.03
CA TYR A 163 7.61 -11.80 11.46
C TYR A 163 7.95 -11.00 10.19
N ARG A 164 6.98 -10.33 9.55
CA ARG A 164 7.25 -9.48 8.37
C ARG A 164 8.05 -8.22 8.69
N TYR A 165 7.91 -7.69 9.89
CA TYR A 165 8.39 -6.34 10.23
C TYR A 165 9.23 -6.30 11.52
N GLU A 166 9.22 -7.34 12.34
CA GLU A 166 10.09 -7.44 13.51
C GLU A 166 11.56 -7.59 13.11
N GLN A 167 12.43 -6.94 13.89
CA GLN A 167 13.88 -7.03 13.70
C GLN A 167 14.39 -8.39 14.18
N LYS A 168 15.42 -8.90 13.50
CA LYS A 168 16.06 -10.18 13.85
C LYS A 168 16.57 -10.15 15.30
N SER A 169 16.10 -11.09 16.12
CA SER A 169 16.56 -11.31 17.49
C SER A 169 16.66 -12.82 17.77
N GLU A 170 17.45 -13.22 18.77
CA GLU A 170 17.61 -14.63 19.13
C GLU A 170 16.27 -15.24 19.58
N GLU A 171 15.48 -14.47 20.33
CA GLU A 171 14.15 -14.88 20.80
C GLU A 171 13.21 -15.13 19.63
N LEU A 172 13.17 -14.21 18.66
CA LEU A 172 12.36 -14.35 17.45
C LEU A 172 12.77 -15.57 16.64
N TRP A 173 14.07 -15.82 16.50
CA TRP A 173 14.58 -16.99 15.77
C TRP A 173 14.22 -18.31 16.43
N LEU A 174 14.31 -18.40 17.76
CA LEU A 174 13.92 -19.60 18.50
C LEU A 174 12.41 -19.87 18.36
N GLU A 175 11.60 -18.82 18.40
CA GLU A 175 10.16 -18.93 18.16
C GLU A 175 9.86 -19.42 16.74
N ILE A 176 10.43 -18.78 15.71
CA ILE A 176 10.26 -19.18 14.31
C ILE A 176 10.67 -20.64 14.12
N LYS A 177 11.81 -21.05 14.69
CA LYS A 177 12.28 -22.45 14.63
C LYS A 177 11.27 -23.42 15.23
N LEU A 178 10.72 -23.12 16.41
CA LEU A 178 9.68 -23.95 17.04
C LEU A 178 8.43 -24.05 16.16
N VAL A 179 8.01 -22.94 15.56
CA VAL A 179 6.86 -22.91 14.62
C VAL A 179 7.16 -23.79 13.40
N LEU A 180 8.34 -23.65 12.79
CA LEU A 180 8.71 -24.43 11.61
C LEU A 180 8.76 -25.93 11.90
N GLU A 181 9.37 -26.35 13.01
CA GLU A 181 9.49 -27.77 13.39
C GLU A 181 8.14 -28.43 13.65
N LYS A 182 7.19 -27.72 14.29
CA LYS A 182 5.90 -28.30 14.68
C LYS A 182 4.77 -28.05 13.68
N PHE A 183 4.63 -26.81 13.22
CA PHE A 183 3.45 -26.34 12.47
C PHE A 183 3.59 -26.55 10.96
N ALA A 184 4.78 -26.31 10.39
CA ALA A 184 4.97 -26.30 8.94
C ALA A 184 4.58 -27.64 8.24
N PRO A 185 4.88 -28.83 8.80
CA PRO A 185 4.48 -30.09 8.17
C PRO A 185 2.96 -30.26 8.07
N ALA A 186 2.23 -30.03 9.17
CA ALA A 186 0.78 -30.13 9.19
C ALA A 186 0.11 -29.06 8.30
N PHE A 187 0.71 -27.87 8.26
CA PHE A 187 0.28 -26.77 7.42
C PHE A 187 0.40 -27.09 5.92
N THR A 188 1.52 -27.68 5.48
CA THR A 188 1.71 -28.11 4.09
C THR A 188 0.73 -29.22 3.70
N GLU A 189 0.47 -30.19 4.58
CA GLU A 189 -0.52 -31.24 4.31
C GLU A 189 -1.94 -30.70 4.22
N LEU A 190 -2.31 -29.73 5.08
CA LEU A 190 -3.58 -29.03 4.95
C LEU A 190 -3.71 -28.35 3.58
N PHE A 191 -2.68 -27.62 3.14
CA PHE A 191 -2.69 -26.96 1.84
C PHE A 191 -2.89 -27.96 0.68
N LYS A 192 -2.14 -29.08 0.67
CA LYS A 192 -2.31 -30.15 -0.32
C LYS A 192 -3.72 -30.72 -0.32
N SER A 193 -4.29 -30.97 0.87
CA SER A 193 -5.64 -31.53 1.00
C SER A 193 -6.71 -30.60 0.43
N LEU A 194 -6.60 -29.29 0.68
CA LEU A 194 -7.53 -28.28 0.15
C LEU A 194 -7.41 -28.16 -1.36
N MET A 195 -6.18 -28.17 -1.89
CA MET A 195 -5.91 -28.15 -3.33
C MET A 195 -6.47 -29.38 -4.06
N ALA A 196 -6.47 -30.55 -3.42
CA ALA A 196 -7.08 -31.76 -3.97
C ALA A 196 -8.62 -31.79 -3.85
N TYR A 197 -9.17 -31.07 -2.87
CA TYR A 197 -10.60 -31.10 -2.53
C TYR A 197 -11.45 -30.11 -3.34
N TYR A 198 -10.99 -28.87 -3.53
CA TYR A 198 -11.81 -27.83 -4.17
C TYR A 198 -12.34 -28.19 -5.57
N PRO A 199 -11.59 -28.89 -6.46
CA PRO A 199 -12.12 -29.22 -7.80
C PRO A 199 -13.34 -30.14 -7.74
N GLN A 200 -13.51 -30.90 -6.66
CA GLN A 200 -14.64 -31.81 -6.46
C GLN A 200 -15.92 -31.07 -6.08
N LYS A 201 -15.83 -29.78 -5.76
CA LYS A 201 -16.90 -28.96 -5.16
C LYS A 201 -17.36 -27.79 -6.03
N GLU A 202 -17.01 -27.79 -7.31
CA GLU A 202 -17.42 -26.74 -8.26
C GLU A 202 -18.96 -26.52 -8.34
N SER A 203 -19.76 -27.51 -7.95
CA SER A 203 -21.22 -27.39 -7.89
C SER A 203 -21.73 -26.55 -6.70
N ASP A 204 -20.95 -26.38 -5.63
CA ASP A 204 -21.34 -25.68 -4.40
C ASP A 204 -20.55 -24.35 -4.24
N PRO A 205 -21.14 -23.20 -4.58
CA PRO A 205 -20.47 -21.90 -4.47
C PRO A 205 -20.12 -21.49 -3.03
N ILE A 206 -20.88 -21.95 -2.03
CA ILE A 206 -20.68 -21.58 -0.64
C ILE A 206 -19.48 -22.35 -0.09
N GLU A 207 -19.43 -23.66 -0.35
CA GLU A 207 -18.28 -24.49 0.02
C GLU A 207 -17.01 -24.01 -0.68
N MET A 208 -17.09 -23.68 -1.98
CA MET A 208 -15.99 -23.07 -2.74
C MET A 208 -15.49 -21.77 -2.09
N LYS A 209 -16.41 -20.86 -1.71
CA LYS A 209 -16.02 -19.61 -1.03
C LYS A 209 -15.25 -19.89 0.26
N ASN A 210 -15.71 -20.86 1.05
CA ASN A 210 -15.07 -21.22 2.32
C ASN A 210 -13.67 -21.82 2.13
N ILE A 211 -13.49 -22.68 1.13
CA ILE A 211 -12.18 -23.25 0.79
C ILE A 211 -11.22 -22.16 0.31
N PHE A 212 -11.68 -21.26 -0.56
CA PHE A 212 -10.85 -20.18 -1.09
C PHE A 212 -10.49 -19.15 0.00
N ASN A 213 -11.36 -18.92 0.98
CA ASN A 213 -11.00 -18.17 2.19
C ASN A 213 -9.85 -18.85 2.97
N SER A 214 -9.88 -20.18 3.10
CA SER A 214 -8.78 -20.93 3.74
C SER A 214 -7.48 -20.79 2.95
N LEU A 215 -7.55 -20.96 1.62
CA LEU A 215 -6.39 -20.83 0.73
C LEU A 215 -5.78 -19.44 0.78
N LEU A 216 -6.60 -18.38 0.82
CA LEU A 216 -6.13 -17.00 0.98
C LEU A 216 -5.28 -16.86 2.26
N VAL A 217 -5.77 -17.33 3.39
CA VAL A 217 -5.05 -17.22 4.67
C VAL A 217 -3.80 -18.09 4.67
N ILE A 218 -3.84 -19.27 4.04
CA ILE A 218 -2.65 -20.12 3.85
C ILE A 218 -1.56 -19.38 3.07
N ILE A 219 -1.90 -18.67 1.98
CA ILE A 219 -0.91 -17.92 1.20
C ILE A 219 -0.31 -16.78 2.05
N LYS A 220 -1.12 -16.11 2.87
CA LYS A 220 -0.64 -15.09 3.81
C LYS A 220 0.33 -15.66 4.86
N ILE A 221 0.01 -16.80 5.45
CA ILE A 221 0.88 -17.51 6.41
C ILE A 221 2.16 -17.98 5.73
N PHE A 222 2.06 -18.48 4.48
CA PHE A 222 3.24 -18.83 3.69
C PHE A 222 4.19 -17.64 3.56
N TYR A 223 3.65 -16.45 3.24
CA TYR A 223 4.45 -15.22 3.22
C TYR A 223 5.06 -14.92 4.60
N ASP A 224 4.26 -14.98 5.68
CA ASP A 224 4.71 -14.70 7.06
C ASP A 224 5.94 -15.53 7.45
N LEU A 225 5.86 -16.84 7.20
CA LEU A 225 6.88 -17.81 7.59
C LEU A 225 8.14 -17.76 6.72
N ASN A 226 8.07 -17.11 5.55
CA ASN A 226 9.20 -16.94 4.63
C ASN A 226 9.72 -15.49 4.61
N ALA A 227 9.20 -14.59 5.45
CA ALA A 227 9.55 -13.16 5.37
C ALA A 227 10.98 -12.85 5.84
N GLN A 228 11.51 -13.63 6.80
CA GLN A 228 12.82 -13.39 7.43
C GLN A 228 13.98 -14.09 6.71
N GLU A 229 13.75 -15.33 6.28
CA GLU A 229 14.67 -16.23 5.59
C GLU A 229 13.85 -17.38 4.97
N LEU A 230 14.44 -18.11 4.02
CA LEU A 230 13.87 -19.32 3.44
C LEU A 230 14.12 -20.50 4.38
N PRO A 231 13.08 -21.07 5.03
CA PRO A 231 13.26 -22.22 5.89
C PRO A 231 13.42 -23.53 5.08
N GLU A 232 14.23 -24.46 5.59
CA GLU A 232 14.50 -25.78 4.98
C GLU A 232 13.21 -26.51 4.56
N HIS A 233 12.19 -26.51 5.42
CA HIS A 233 10.90 -27.13 5.11
C HIS A 233 10.24 -26.54 3.85
N PHE A 234 10.30 -25.21 3.65
CA PHE A 234 9.71 -24.57 2.48
C PHE A 234 10.60 -24.68 1.24
N GLU A 235 11.92 -24.76 1.41
CA GLU A 235 12.85 -25.10 0.34
C GLU A 235 12.58 -26.51 -0.21
N ASP A 236 12.50 -27.52 0.67
CA ASP A 236 12.20 -28.92 0.31
C ASP A 236 10.84 -29.06 -0.39
N ASN A 237 9.86 -28.26 0.04
CA ASN A 237 8.49 -28.30 -0.47
C ASN A 237 8.21 -27.22 -1.53
N ILE A 238 9.22 -26.49 -2.03
CA ILE A 238 9.03 -25.35 -2.94
C ILE A 238 8.22 -25.73 -4.18
N THR A 239 8.50 -26.92 -4.74
CA THR A 239 7.82 -27.43 -5.94
C THR A 239 6.30 -27.54 -5.71
N ILE A 240 5.88 -27.97 -4.53
CA ILE A 240 4.46 -28.13 -4.18
C ILE A 240 3.77 -26.76 -4.16
N TYR A 241 4.36 -25.80 -3.44
CA TYR A 241 3.81 -24.45 -3.33
C TYR A 241 3.75 -23.74 -4.68
N MET A 242 4.85 -23.74 -5.43
CA MET A 242 4.92 -23.04 -6.72
C MET A 242 3.96 -23.63 -7.77
N THR A 243 3.82 -24.95 -7.81
CA THR A 243 2.86 -25.62 -8.72
C THR A 243 1.42 -25.24 -8.41
N HIS A 244 1.04 -25.25 -7.13
CA HIS A 244 -0.31 -24.90 -6.71
C HIS A 244 -0.59 -23.40 -6.84
N PHE A 245 0.39 -22.53 -6.57
CA PHE A 245 0.26 -21.08 -6.80
C PHE A 245 0.05 -20.75 -8.29
N LEU A 246 0.78 -21.39 -9.20
CA LEU A 246 0.53 -21.24 -10.65
C LEU A 246 -0.89 -21.68 -11.04
N THR A 247 -1.35 -22.79 -10.45
CA THR A 247 -2.71 -23.30 -10.67
C THR A 247 -3.75 -22.27 -10.22
N LEU A 248 -3.63 -21.75 -8.99
CA LEU A 248 -4.56 -20.76 -8.43
C LEU A 248 -4.51 -19.42 -9.18
N LEU A 249 -3.34 -18.99 -9.64
CA LEU A 249 -3.16 -17.75 -10.40
C LEU A 249 -3.90 -17.80 -11.74
N SER A 250 -3.90 -18.97 -12.38
CA SER A 250 -4.56 -19.21 -13.67
C SER A 250 -6.04 -19.60 -13.52
N TYR A 251 -6.45 -20.02 -12.32
CA TYR A 251 -7.81 -20.45 -12.05
C TYR A 251 -8.79 -19.28 -12.11
N ASP A 252 -9.95 -19.55 -12.69
CA ASP A 252 -11.06 -18.61 -12.74
C ASP A 252 -12.37 -19.33 -12.46
N TYR A 253 -13.21 -18.70 -11.63
CA TYR A 253 -14.51 -19.23 -11.28
C TYR A 253 -15.51 -18.08 -11.13
N PRO A 254 -16.36 -17.84 -12.16
CA PRO A 254 -17.19 -16.64 -12.25
C PRO A 254 -18.12 -16.40 -11.05
N LYS A 255 -18.57 -17.45 -10.34
CA LYS A 255 -19.47 -17.29 -9.20
C LYS A 255 -18.79 -16.74 -7.93
N LEU A 256 -17.45 -16.63 -7.93
CA LEU A 256 -16.67 -16.01 -6.86
C LEU A 256 -16.14 -14.62 -7.25
N HIS A 257 -16.50 -14.11 -8.42
CA HIS A 257 -16.23 -12.72 -8.77
C HIS A 257 -17.04 -11.80 -7.87
N SER A 258 -16.46 -10.65 -7.52
CA SER A 258 -17.17 -9.63 -6.75
C SER A 258 -18.21 -8.95 -7.62
N ASN A 259 -19.41 -8.73 -7.07
CA ASN A 259 -20.45 -7.92 -7.68
C ASN A 259 -20.37 -6.44 -7.29
N ASN A 260 -19.45 -6.10 -6.38
CA ASN A 260 -19.25 -4.75 -5.83
C ASN A 260 -17.90 -4.21 -6.31
N ASN A 261 -17.65 -2.91 -6.12
CA ASN A 261 -16.35 -2.26 -6.40
C ASN A 261 -15.18 -2.77 -5.52
N ASP A 262 -15.37 -3.86 -4.78
CA ASP A 262 -14.35 -4.51 -3.93
C ASP A 262 -13.71 -5.70 -4.66
N PRO A 263 -12.42 -6.02 -4.40
CA PRO A 263 -11.77 -7.20 -4.97
C PRO A 263 -12.42 -8.50 -4.51
N GLY A 264 -12.67 -9.41 -5.46
CA GLY A 264 -13.19 -10.75 -5.17
C GLY A 264 -12.17 -11.61 -4.44
N ILE A 265 -12.61 -12.73 -3.85
CA ILE A 265 -11.71 -13.64 -3.10
C ILE A 265 -10.58 -14.20 -3.99
N LEU A 266 -10.89 -14.45 -5.27
CA LEU A 266 -9.90 -14.89 -6.25
C LEU A 266 -8.86 -13.80 -6.54
N ASP A 267 -9.28 -12.53 -6.60
CA ASP A 267 -8.38 -11.41 -6.84
C ASP A 267 -7.44 -11.23 -5.65
N GLN A 268 -7.96 -11.35 -4.42
CA GLN A 268 -7.15 -11.32 -3.19
C GLN A 268 -6.13 -12.46 -3.15
N ILE A 269 -6.51 -13.68 -3.55
CA ILE A 269 -5.57 -14.80 -3.68
C ILE A 269 -4.47 -14.49 -4.69
N LYS A 270 -4.82 -13.98 -5.86
CA LYS A 270 -3.85 -13.63 -6.90
C LYS A 270 -2.89 -12.53 -6.41
N THR A 271 -3.38 -11.56 -5.65
CA THR A 271 -2.58 -10.50 -5.03
C THR A 271 -1.57 -11.09 -4.04
N GLU A 272 -2.02 -11.95 -3.13
CA GLU A 272 -1.13 -12.57 -2.13
C GLU A 272 -0.12 -13.54 -2.77
N ILE A 273 -0.51 -14.25 -3.84
CA ILE A 273 0.43 -15.05 -4.64
C ILE A 273 1.49 -14.14 -5.26
N CYS A 274 1.11 -13.04 -5.91
CA CYS A 274 2.05 -12.07 -6.49
C CYS A 274 3.04 -11.54 -5.44
N ARG A 275 2.58 -11.26 -4.22
CA ARG A 275 3.45 -10.87 -3.09
C ARG A 275 4.43 -11.97 -2.71
N ALA A 276 3.94 -13.19 -2.53
CA ALA A 276 4.78 -14.34 -2.16
C ALA A 276 5.85 -14.64 -3.21
N VAL A 277 5.50 -14.62 -4.50
CA VAL A 277 6.49 -14.87 -5.57
C VAL A 277 7.42 -13.68 -5.79
N ALA A 278 7.00 -12.45 -5.50
CA ALA A 278 7.89 -11.29 -5.50
C ALA A 278 8.95 -11.40 -4.39
N LEU A 279 8.56 -11.85 -3.20
CA LEU A 279 9.49 -12.14 -2.11
C LEU A 279 10.52 -13.20 -2.52
N TYR A 280 10.07 -14.30 -3.12
CA TYR A 280 10.97 -15.37 -3.59
C TYR A 280 11.88 -14.91 -4.74
N ALA A 281 11.34 -14.16 -5.70
CA ALA A 281 12.14 -13.60 -6.78
C ALA A 281 13.19 -12.61 -6.27
N ASP A 282 12.93 -11.89 -5.17
CA ASP A 282 13.85 -10.92 -4.61
C ASP A 282 14.88 -11.57 -3.65
N ASN A 283 14.42 -12.35 -2.68
CA ASN A 283 15.26 -12.83 -1.60
C ASN A 283 15.84 -14.23 -1.84
N TYR A 284 15.17 -15.06 -2.65
CA TYR A 284 15.47 -16.50 -2.82
C TYR A 284 15.55 -16.87 -4.31
N SER A 285 16.30 -16.07 -5.07
CA SER A 285 16.26 -16.14 -6.53
C SER A 285 16.86 -17.41 -7.12
N ASP A 286 17.80 -18.04 -6.43
CA ASP A 286 18.46 -19.25 -6.93
C ASP A 286 17.48 -20.43 -6.89
N GLU A 287 16.74 -20.56 -5.80
CA GLU A 287 15.70 -21.56 -5.58
C GLU A 287 14.46 -21.27 -6.43
N PHE A 288 14.09 -20.00 -6.61
CA PHE A 288 12.93 -19.59 -7.41
C PHE A 288 13.16 -19.67 -8.93
N LYS A 289 14.42 -19.68 -9.38
CA LYS A 289 14.81 -19.65 -10.80
C LYS A 289 14.04 -20.61 -11.71
N PRO A 290 13.78 -21.88 -11.35
CA PRO A 290 13.06 -22.83 -12.22
C PRO A 290 11.60 -22.43 -12.51
N TYR A 291 11.00 -21.60 -11.65
CA TYR A 291 9.59 -21.22 -11.71
C TYR A 291 9.37 -19.83 -12.31
N ALA A 292 10.39 -18.97 -12.30
CA ALA A 292 10.31 -17.57 -12.67
C ALA A 292 9.63 -17.32 -14.03
N GLN A 293 9.98 -18.09 -15.06
CA GLN A 293 9.40 -17.93 -16.41
C GLN A 293 7.90 -18.25 -16.44
N GLN A 294 7.47 -19.29 -15.74
CA GLN A 294 6.05 -19.71 -15.72
C GLN A 294 5.19 -18.66 -15.02
N PHE A 295 5.68 -18.12 -13.89
CA PHE A 295 4.99 -17.03 -13.18
C PHE A 295 4.98 -15.74 -13.99
N ALA A 296 6.07 -15.39 -14.65
CA ALA A 296 6.12 -14.21 -15.51
C ALA A 296 5.04 -14.28 -16.61
N LEU A 297 4.92 -15.42 -17.31
CA LEU A 297 3.90 -15.63 -18.34
C LEU A 297 2.46 -15.62 -17.80
N ALA A 298 2.23 -16.22 -16.62
CA ALA A 298 0.91 -16.27 -16.02
C ALA A 298 0.45 -14.88 -15.51
N ILE A 299 1.34 -14.15 -14.82
CA ILE A 299 1.07 -12.79 -14.34
C ILE A 299 0.92 -11.82 -15.50
N TRP A 300 1.72 -12.00 -16.55
CA TRP A 300 1.58 -11.28 -17.81
C TRP A 300 0.17 -11.44 -18.41
N SER A 301 -0.28 -12.69 -18.60
CA SER A 301 -1.62 -12.98 -19.12
C SER A 301 -2.72 -12.44 -18.20
N LEU A 302 -2.49 -12.42 -16.89
CA LEU A 302 -3.42 -11.80 -15.94
C LEU A 302 -3.53 -10.29 -16.18
N LEU A 303 -2.41 -9.55 -16.23
CA LEU A 303 -2.41 -8.10 -16.41
C LEU A 303 -3.09 -7.66 -17.71
N THR A 304 -2.95 -8.42 -18.80
CA THR A 304 -3.60 -8.12 -20.09
C THR A 304 -5.13 -8.30 -20.08
N ARG A 305 -5.69 -9.02 -19.10
CA ARG A 305 -7.13 -9.28 -18.97
C ARG A 305 -7.83 -8.37 -17.97
N LEU A 306 -7.09 -7.79 -17.03
CA LEU A 306 -7.66 -6.92 -16.00
C LEU A 306 -8.05 -5.56 -16.60
N ASN A 307 -9.17 -5.02 -16.12
CA ASN A 307 -9.66 -3.71 -16.55
C ASN A 307 -9.14 -2.59 -15.63
N LEU A 308 -9.54 -1.34 -15.92
CA LEU A 308 -9.09 -0.17 -15.19
C LEU A 308 -9.81 0.07 -13.84
N SER A 309 -10.74 -0.80 -13.41
CA SER A 309 -11.49 -0.65 -12.15
C SER A 309 -10.58 -0.57 -10.92
N SER A 310 -10.82 0.37 -10.00
CA SER A 310 -10.03 0.55 -8.77
C SER A 310 -9.95 -0.72 -7.89
N SER A 311 -10.92 -1.63 -8.00
CA SER A 311 -10.93 -2.93 -7.32
C SER A 311 -9.69 -3.78 -7.57
N TYR A 312 -9.02 -3.59 -8.72
CA TYR A 312 -7.82 -4.35 -9.11
C TYR A 312 -6.50 -3.62 -8.82
N ASP A 313 -6.51 -2.45 -8.15
CA ASP A 313 -5.32 -1.63 -7.93
C ASP A 313 -4.20 -2.39 -7.23
N GLU A 314 -4.55 -3.06 -6.13
CA GLU A 314 -3.61 -3.83 -5.33
C GLU A 314 -3.04 -5.01 -6.12
N LEU A 315 -3.89 -5.71 -6.90
CA LEU A 315 -3.48 -6.84 -7.73
C LEU A 315 -2.53 -6.39 -8.84
N ILE A 316 -2.90 -5.35 -9.60
CA ILE A 316 -2.07 -4.82 -10.68
C ILE A 316 -0.75 -4.29 -10.14
N GLY A 317 -0.78 -3.55 -9.03
CA GLY A 317 0.42 -3.01 -8.39
C GLY A 317 1.39 -4.10 -7.94
N THR A 318 0.88 -5.15 -7.27
CA THR A 318 1.72 -6.28 -6.81
C THR A 318 2.22 -7.15 -7.97
N ALA A 319 1.40 -7.40 -8.98
CA ALA A 319 1.77 -8.10 -10.21
C ALA A 319 2.89 -7.36 -10.99
N MET A 320 2.74 -6.04 -11.16
CA MET A 320 3.78 -5.21 -11.79
C MET A 320 5.06 -5.20 -10.96
N LYS A 321 4.98 -5.09 -9.63
CA LYS A 321 6.14 -5.14 -8.75
C LYS A 321 6.93 -6.44 -8.93
N PHE A 322 6.25 -7.59 -9.01
CA PHE A 322 6.90 -8.87 -9.32
C PHE A 322 7.67 -8.84 -10.66
N LEU A 323 7.01 -8.36 -11.73
CA LEU A 323 7.65 -8.26 -13.04
C LEU A 323 8.83 -7.27 -13.04
N SER A 324 8.74 -6.17 -12.29
CA SER A 324 9.84 -5.24 -12.06
C SER A 324 11.03 -5.91 -11.39
N THR A 325 10.80 -6.71 -10.34
CA THR A 325 11.86 -7.45 -9.65
C THR A 325 12.58 -8.42 -10.61
N LEU A 326 11.83 -9.12 -11.47
CA LEU A 326 12.44 -9.99 -12.49
C LEU A 326 13.19 -9.21 -13.56
N ALA A 327 12.61 -8.12 -14.06
CA ALA A 327 13.22 -7.28 -15.11
C ALA A 327 14.52 -6.62 -14.65
N ALA A 328 14.63 -6.28 -13.36
CA ALA A 328 15.83 -5.67 -12.80
C ALA A 328 17.00 -6.65 -12.62
N ARG A 329 16.80 -7.97 -12.82
CA ARG A 329 17.81 -9.01 -12.61
C ARG A 329 18.36 -9.54 -13.93
N SER A 330 19.68 -9.57 -14.06
CA SER A 330 20.39 -10.00 -15.28
C SER A 330 20.08 -11.44 -15.71
N HIS A 331 19.84 -12.36 -14.78
CA HIS A 331 19.57 -13.77 -15.11
C HIS A 331 18.14 -14.01 -15.62
N HIS A 332 17.23 -13.06 -15.38
CA HIS A 332 15.83 -13.15 -15.79
C HIS A 332 15.52 -12.24 -16.97
N CYS A 333 16.34 -11.22 -17.26
CA CYS A 333 16.04 -10.24 -18.31
C CYS A 333 15.86 -10.86 -19.71
N SER A 334 16.52 -11.99 -20.02
CA SER A 334 16.38 -12.70 -21.30
C SER A 334 14.93 -13.12 -21.63
N MET A 335 14.04 -13.24 -20.64
CA MET A 335 12.62 -13.51 -20.88
C MET A 335 11.91 -12.34 -21.60
N PHE A 336 12.45 -11.13 -21.51
CA PHE A 336 11.93 -9.94 -22.17
C PHE A 336 12.62 -9.64 -23.51
N GLU A 337 13.69 -10.36 -23.88
CA GLU A 337 14.46 -10.17 -25.11
C GLU A 337 13.78 -10.70 -26.38
N GLY A 338 12.84 -11.65 -26.23
CA GLY A 338 12.27 -12.38 -27.37
C GLY A 338 11.26 -11.57 -28.19
N GLY A 339 11.51 -11.43 -29.51
CA GLY A 339 10.51 -11.02 -30.51
C GLY A 339 9.78 -9.71 -30.21
N ASP A 340 8.45 -9.71 -30.34
CA ASP A 340 7.59 -8.56 -30.01
C ASP A 340 7.27 -8.44 -28.50
N THR A 341 7.82 -9.30 -27.64
CA THR A 341 7.41 -9.37 -26.21
C THR A 341 7.60 -8.04 -25.50
N LEU A 342 8.76 -7.40 -25.62
CA LEU A 342 9.03 -6.10 -24.99
C LEU A 342 8.06 -5.01 -25.49
N LYS A 343 7.71 -5.05 -26.77
CA LYS A 343 6.77 -4.12 -27.39
C LYS A 343 5.35 -4.33 -26.82
N ILE A 344 4.89 -5.57 -26.75
CA ILE A 344 3.59 -5.91 -26.15
C ILE A 344 3.57 -5.53 -24.65
N VAL A 345 4.68 -5.73 -23.92
CA VAL A 345 4.87 -5.26 -22.52
C VAL A 345 4.65 -3.77 -22.39
N CYS A 346 5.28 -3.00 -23.25
CA CYS A 346 5.14 -1.56 -23.24
C CYS A 346 3.71 -1.13 -23.59
N GLU A 347 3.11 -1.74 -24.61
CA GLU A 347 1.82 -1.31 -25.17
C GLU A 347 0.60 -1.76 -24.37
N GLN A 348 0.56 -3.01 -23.92
CA GLN A 348 -0.64 -3.62 -23.34
C GLN A 348 -0.66 -3.58 -21.82
N VAL A 349 0.50 -3.42 -21.16
CA VAL A 349 0.60 -3.47 -19.70
C VAL A 349 1.06 -2.14 -19.13
N ILE A 350 2.17 -1.58 -19.60
CA ILE A 350 2.71 -0.36 -19.00
C ILE A 350 1.91 0.87 -19.44
N LEU A 351 1.81 1.14 -20.75
CA LEU A 351 1.20 2.36 -21.27
C LEU A 351 -0.23 2.63 -20.78
N PRO A 352 -1.16 1.64 -20.73
CA PRO A 352 -2.52 1.88 -20.26
C PRO A 352 -2.58 2.30 -18.79
N ASN A 353 -1.61 1.86 -17.98
CA ASN A 353 -1.53 2.15 -16.55
C ASN A 353 -0.72 3.42 -16.24
N LEU A 354 -0.22 4.14 -17.26
CA LEU A 354 0.48 5.42 -17.10
C LEU A 354 -0.43 6.66 -17.23
N PHE A 355 -1.64 6.48 -17.78
CA PHE A 355 -2.63 7.55 -17.86
C PHE A 355 -3.16 7.91 -16.47
N LEU A 356 -3.40 9.21 -16.26
CA LEU A 356 -4.18 9.67 -15.11
C LEU A 356 -5.59 9.11 -15.16
N ARG A 357 -6.12 8.78 -13.98
CA ARG A 357 -7.49 8.29 -13.81
C ARG A 357 -8.39 9.41 -13.34
N GLU A 358 -9.70 9.20 -13.50
CA GLU A 358 -10.72 10.12 -13.02
C GLU A 358 -10.57 10.40 -11.52
N SER A 359 -10.27 9.38 -10.70
CA SER A 359 -9.98 9.55 -9.27
C SER A 359 -8.82 10.50 -8.97
N ASP A 360 -7.79 10.49 -9.83
CA ASP A 360 -6.61 11.34 -9.66
C ASP A 360 -6.95 12.81 -10.03
N VAL A 361 -7.88 12.99 -10.98
CA VAL A 361 -8.41 14.30 -11.38
C VAL A 361 -9.36 14.85 -10.31
N GLU A 362 -10.24 14.01 -9.76
CA GLU A 362 -11.10 14.36 -8.63
C GLU A 362 -10.27 14.79 -7.42
N GLU A 363 -9.20 14.06 -7.08
CA GLU A 363 -8.29 14.44 -6.00
C GLU A 363 -7.60 15.80 -6.27
N PHE A 364 -7.19 16.06 -7.51
CA PHE A 364 -6.62 17.35 -7.91
C PHE A 364 -7.62 18.52 -7.76
N GLU A 365 -8.90 18.29 -8.02
CA GLU A 365 -9.95 19.31 -7.98
C GLU A 365 -10.53 19.53 -6.57
N ASP A 366 -10.81 18.45 -5.85
CA ASP A 366 -11.54 18.46 -4.58
C ASP A 366 -10.63 18.49 -3.35
N ASN A 367 -9.40 17.93 -3.44
CA ASN A 367 -8.45 17.85 -2.33
C ASN A 367 -7.01 18.23 -2.76
N PRO A 368 -6.78 19.50 -3.15
CA PRO A 368 -5.52 19.94 -3.71
C PRO A 368 -4.33 19.77 -2.75
N GLU A 369 -4.54 19.89 -1.44
CA GLU A 369 -3.48 19.72 -0.43
C GLU A 369 -2.93 18.30 -0.41
N GLU A 370 -3.82 17.31 -0.41
CA GLU A 370 -3.43 15.90 -0.42
C GLU A 370 -2.78 15.52 -1.76
N TYR A 371 -3.29 16.03 -2.88
CA TYR A 371 -2.66 15.86 -4.20
C TYR A 371 -1.21 16.37 -4.20
N ILE A 372 -0.98 17.60 -3.72
CA ILE A 372 0.36 18.21 -3.64
C ILE A 372 1.28 17.37 -2.76
N ARG A 373 0.81 16.94 -1.60
CA ARG A 373 1.58 16.15 -0.63
C ARG A 373 1.99 14.80 -1.20
N LYS A 374 1.04 14.06 -1.80
CA LYS A 374 1.30 12.76 -2.43
C LYS A 374 2.33 12.87 -3.54
N ASP A 375 2.20 13.87 -4.40
CA ASP A 375 3.02 14.02 -5.59
C ASP A 375 4.44 14.53 -5.29
N ILE A 376 4.57 15.59 -4.49
CA ILE A 376 5.89 16.19 -4.18
C ILE A 376 6.69 15.34 -3.20
N GLU A 377 6.04 14.81 -2.15
CA GLU A 377 6.74 13.99 -1.15
C GLU A 377 6.99 12.56 -1.62
N LYS A 378 6.38 12.15 -2.74
CA LYS A 378 6.40 10.78 -3.27
C LYS A 378 5.90 9.76 -2.25
N SER A 379 4.91 10.14 -1.44
CA SER A 379 4.34 9.27 -0.40
C SER A 379 3.43 8.17 -0.98
N ASP A 380 3.00 8.32 -2.25
CA ASP A 380 2.16 7.37 -2.99
C ASP A 380 2.96 6.22 -3.63
N SER A 381 3.57 5.39 -2.78
CA SER A 381 4.35 4.22 -3.21
C SER A 381 3.52 3.06 -3.80
N SER A 382 2.18 3.13 -3.78
CA SER A 382 1.29 2.01 -4.10
C SER A 382 0.33 2.24 -5.27
N THR A 383 0.45 3.34 -6.02
CA THR A 383 -0.46 3.60 -7.17
C THR A 383 -0.09 2.77 -8.39
N ARG A 384 -1.08 2.49 -9.26
CA ARG A 384 -0.85 1.82 -10.55
C ARG A 384 0.14 2.56 -11.43
N ARG A 385 -0.01 3.90 -11.51
CA ARG A 385 0.87 4.77 -12.29
C ARG A 385 2.32 4.65 -11.83
N ARG A 386 2.53 4.57 -10.50
CA ARG A 386 3.84 4.34 -9.92
C ARG A 386 4.38 2.95 -10.23
N ALA A 387 3.58 1.90 -10.04
CA ALA A 387 3.99 0.52 -10.33
C ALA A 387 4.36 0.31 -11.81
N ALA A 388 3.61 0.90 -12.74
CA ALA A 388 3.91 0.89 -14.17
C ALA A 388 5.20 1.65 -14.49
N CYS A 389 5.43 2.79 -13.83
CA CYS A 389 6.67 3.56 -13.96
C CYS A 389 7.87 2.77 -13.43
N ASP A 390 7.77 2.16 -12.25
CA ASP A 390 8.85 1.35 -11.67
C ASP A 390 9.16 0.13 -12.55
N PHE A 391 8.14 -0.48 -13.17
CA PHE A 391 8.34 -1.54 -14.15
C PHE A 391 9.05 -1.07 -15.42
N LEU A 392 8.68 0.10 -15.94
CA LEU A 392 9.39 0.76 -17.04
C LEU A 392 10.86 1.01 -16.67
N GLN A 393 11.14 1.52 -15.46
CA GLN A 393 12.51 1.76 -15.02
C GLN A 393 13.32 0.47 -14.93
N ALA A 394 12.72 -0.61 -14.40
CA ALA A 394 13.39 -1.90 -14.28
C ALA A 394 13.79 -2.45 -15.66
N LEU A 395 12.90 -2.42 -16.65
CA LEU A 395 13.21 -2.89 -18.01
C LEU A 395 14.30 -2.05 -18.68
N ARG A 396 14.36 -0.74 -18.40
CA ARG A 396 15.37 0.17 -18.97
C ARG A 396 16.80 -0.15 -18.55
N ILE A 397 17.00 -0.88 -17.44
CA ILE A 397 18.34 -1.26 -16.99
C ILE A 397 19.08 -2.06 -18.08
N PHE A 398 18.38 -2.95 -18.79
CA PHE A 398 18.95 -3.80 -19.84
C PHE A 398 18.50 -3.43 -21.25
N PHE A 399 17.31 -2.84 -21.42
CA PHE A 399 16.69 -2.60 -22.74
C PHE A 399 16.49 -1.13 -23.09
N GLU A 400 17.33 -0.23 -22.56
CA GLU A 400 17.15 1.21 -22.71
C GLU A 400 16.89 1.67 -24.15
N SER A 401 17.73 1.26 -25.11
CA SER A 401 17.63 1.71 -26.50
C SER A 401 16.33 1.27 -27.17
N GLN A 402 15.91 0.04 -26.92
CA GLN A 402 14.68 -0.54 -27.49
C GLN A 402 13.45 0.12 -26.89
N ILE A 403 13.43 0.29 -25.56
CA ILE A 403 12.32 0.94 -24.84
C ILE A 403 12.16 2.38 -25.29
N VAL A 404 13.25 3.14 -25.36
CA VAL A 404 13.19 4.52 -25.82
C VAL A 404 12.68 4.57 -27.27
N ALA A 405 13.17 3.70 -28.16
CA ALA A 405 12.68 3.65 -29.54
C ALA A 405 11.17 3.36 -29.64
N ILE A 406 10.65 2.44 -28.82
CA ILE A 406 9.21 2.12 -28.76
C ILE A 406 8.43 3.35 -28.29
N TYR A 407 8.74 3.89 -27.11
CA TYR A 407 7.97 4.99 -26.55
C TYR A 407 8.15 6.31 -27.28
N SER A 408 9.26 6.56 -27.97
CA SER A 408 9.41 7.75 -28.81
C SER A 408 8.31 7.80 -29.89
N GLN A 409 7.95 6.67 -30.50
CA GLN A 409 6.86 6.62 -31.49
C GLN A 409 5.51 6.97 -30.86
N TYR A 410 5.25 6.46 -29.66
CA TYR A 410 4.03 6.77 -28.90
C TYR A 410 3.96 8.22 -28.45
N ILE A 411 5.07 8.78 -27.97
CA ILE A 411 5.17 10.18 -27.56
C ILE A 411 4.88 11.09 -28.76
N ASP A 412 5.48 10.81 -29.93
CA ASP A 412 5.23 11.59 -31.15
C ASP A 412 3.77 11.52 -31.62
N ALA A 413 3.14 10.34 -31.55
CA ALA A 413 1.74 10.15 -31.89
C ALA A 413 0.81 10.92 -30.93
N MET A 414 1.02 10.76 -29.62
CA MET A 414 0.23 11.41 -28.58
C MET A 414 0.36 12.93 -28.60
N GLN A 415 1.55 13.47 -28.91
CA GLN A 415 1.74 14.90 -29.11
C GLN A 415 0.96 15.43 -30.32
N LYS A 416 0.95 14.69 -31.44
CA LYS A 416 0.18 15.08 -32.63
C LYS A 416 -1.32 15.07 -32.35
N GLU A 417 -1.82 14.06 -31.66
CA GLU A 417 -3.23 13.98 -31.24
C GLU A 417 -3.61 15.12 -30.30
N TYR A 418 -2.73 15.47 -29.36
CA TYR A 418 -2.93 16.63 -28.47
C TYR A 418 -3.09 17.93 -29.27
N LEU A 419 -2.19 18.19 -30.23
CA LEU A 419 -2.22 19.41 -31.04
C LEU A 419 -3.49 19.54 -31.90
N GLN A 420 -4.15 18.43 -32.24
CA GLN A 420 -5.41 18.45 -32.99
C GLN A 420 -6.58 18.96 -32.14
N ASN A 421 -6.64 18.56 -30.86
CA ASN A 421 -7.70 19.00 -29.95
C ASN A 421 -7.20 19.07 -28.50
N PRO A 422 -6.54 20.16 -28.09
CA PRO A 422 -5.89 20.27 -26.78
C PRO A 422 -6.84 20.08 -25.59
N THR A 423 -8.10 20.50 -25.71
CA THR A 423 -9.07 20.43 -24.61
C THR A 423 -9.64 19.03 -24.39
N GLN A 424 -9.74 18.21 -25.43
CA GLN A 424 -10.18 16.81 -25.30
C GLN A 424 -9.02 15.85 -25.06
N ASN A 425 -7.85 16.12 -25.65
CA ASN A 425 -6.70 15.22 -25.65
C ASN A 425 -5.63 15.61 -24.62
N TRP A 426 -5.97 16.41 -23.60
CA TRP A 426 -5.01 16.86 -22.58
C TRP A 426 -4.34 15.68 -21.84
N LEU A 427 -5.07 14.59 -21.58
CA LEU A 427 -4.54 13.36 -20.99
C LEU A 427 -3.32 12.81 -21.76
N LYS A 428 -3.32 12.94 -23.09
CA LYS A 428 -2.18 12.52 -23.93
C LYS A 428 -0.94 13.37 -23.65
N LYS A 429 -1.11 14.67 -23.38
CA LYS A 429 -0.01 15.59 -23.05
C LYS A 429 0.57 15.31 -21.67
N ASP A 430 -0.28 15.14 -20.64
CA ASP A 430 0.15 14.68 -19.31
C ASP A 430 1.00 13.40 -19.43
N THR A 431 0.46 12.39 -20.11
CA THR A 431 1.13 11.10 -20.24
C THR A 431 2.45 11.20 -21.02
N CYS A 432 2.52 12.08 -22.02
CA CYS A 432 3.79 12.40 -22.70
C CYS A 432 4.82 13.00 -21.74
N ILE A 433 4.44 13.99 -20.93
CA ILE A 433 5.36 14.65 -19.98
C ILE A 433 5.86 13.62 -18.97
N PHE A 434 4.95 12.81 -18.42
CA PHE A 434 5.29 11.75 -17.46
C PHE A 434 6.24 10.71 -18.07
N LEU A 435 5.93 10.21 -19.28
CA LEU A 435 6.77 9.25 -19.99
C LEU A 435 8.16 9.82 -20.29
N VAL A 436 8.27 11.07 -20.75
CA VAL A 436 9.56 11.69 -21.02
C VAL A 436 10.38 11.81 -19.74
N LEU A 437 9.78 12.20 -18.62
CA LEU A 437 10.49 12.25 -17.33
C LEU A 437 10.95 10.87 -16.89
N ALA A 438 10.08 9.85 -17.00
CA ALA A 438 10.41 8.48 -16.67
C ALA A 438 11.57 7.96 -17.55
N LEU A 439 11.50 8.14 -18.87
CA LEU A 439 12.53 7.68 -19.79
C LEU A 439 13.82 8.52 -19.72
N ALA A 440 13.75 9.80 -19.34
CA ALA A 440 14.93 10.64 -19.23
C ALA A 440 15.70 10.38 -17.94
N SER A 441 15.01 10.15 -16.81
CA SER A 441 15.65 9.99 -15.50
C SER A 441 16.39 8.65 -15.39
N LYS A 442 17.68 8.69 -15.04
CA LYS A 442 18.49 7.53 -14.63
C LYS A 442 18.84 7.54 -13.13
N GLY A 443 18.48 8.62 -12.45
CA GLY A 443 18.81 8.83 -11.05
C GLY A 443 18.32 10.20 -10.62
N GLU A 444 17.60 10.23 -9.51
CA GLU A 444 16.97 11.43 -8.98
C GLU A 444 17.11 11.51 -7.46
N THR A 445 17.06 12.73 -6.92
CA THR A 445 16.98 12.97 -5.47
C THR A 445 16.01 14.12 -5.21
N GLN A 446 15.34 14.16 -4.06
CA GLN A 446 14.49 15.30 -3.72
C GLN A 446 15.28 16.63 -3.72
N LYS A 447 16.53 16.61 -3.26
CA LYS A 447 17.39 17.80 -3.18
C LYS A 447 17.83 18.33 -4.55
N PHE A 448 18.23 17.46 -5.48
CA PHE A 448 18.81 17.86 -6.77
C PHE A 448 17.92 17.54 -7.99
N GLY A 449 16.73 16.98 -7.80
CA GLY A 449 15.89 16.55 -8.93
C GLY A 449 16.60 15.44 -9.70
N ILE A 450 16.44 15.43 -11.02
CA ILE A 450 17.14 14.50 -11.91
C ILE A 450 18.63 14.85 -11.93
N THR A 451 19.45 13.87 -11.54
CA THR A 451 20.92 13.97 -11.43
C THR A 451 21.65 13.26 -12.57
N LYS A 452 21.03 12.23 -13.16
CA LYS A 452 21.56 11.49 -14.30
C LYS A 452 20.48 11.32 -15.35
N THR A 453 20.83 11.52 -16.62
CA THR A 453 19.89 11.50 -17.73
C THR A 453 20.26 10.43 -18.77
N SER A 454 19.27 9.98 -19.53
CA SER A 454 19.46 9.17 -20.72
C SER A 454 20.06 9.99 -21.85
N SER A 455 21.03 9.44 -22.58
CA SER A 455 21.58 10.04 -23.79
C SER A 455 20.62 9.99 -24.99
N PHE A 456 19.57 9.17 -24.91
CA PHE A 456 18.59 9.01 -25.99
C PHE A 456 17.51 10.10 -25.98
N ILE A 457 17.37 10.86 -24.89
CA ILE A 457 16.30 11.84 -24.72
C ILE A 457 16.88 13.22 -24.45
N SER A 458 16.57 14.17 -25.32
CA SER A 458 16.95 15.57 -25.15
C SER A 458 15.90 16.31 -24.32
N ILE A 459 16.17 16.44 -23.01
CA ILE A 459 15.38 17.29 -22.11
C ILE A 459 15.29 18.74 -22.61
N PRO A 460 16.39 19.39 -23.06
CA PRO A 460 16.31 20.77 -23.56
C PRO A 460 15.39 20.91 -24.79
N ALA A 461 15.44 19.95 -25.71
CA ALA A 461 14.57 19.98 -26.88
C ALA A 461 13.09 19.80 -26.49
N PHE A 462 12.80 18.88 -25.57
CA PHE A 462 11.45 18.67 -25.08
C PHE A 462 10.92 19.89 -24.30
N TYR A 463 11.77 20.53 -23.49
CA TYR A 463 11.44 21.79 -22.82
C TYR A 463 11.01 22.85 -23.84
N SER A 464 11.85 23.14 -24.83
CA SER A 464 11.60 24.21 -25.81
C SER A 464 10.39 23.93 -26.70
N ASN A 465 10.19 22.68 -27.13
CA ASN A 465 9.15 22.33 -28.09
C ASN A 465 7.79 22.01 -27.43
N SER A 466 7.80 21.51 -26.20
CA SER A 466 6.61 20.93 -25.57
C SER A 466 6.20 21.60 -24.26
N ILE A 467 7.14 22.10 -23.45
CA ILE A 467 6.83 22.66 -22.12
C ILE A 467 6.72 24.18 -22.17
N LEU A 468 7.68 24.86 -22.79
CA LEU A 468 7.72 26.31 -22.87
C LEU A 468 6.47 26.92 -23.54
N PRO A 469 5.93 26.38 -24.65
CA PRO A 469 4.70 26.91 -25.25
C PRO A 469 3.50 26.87 -24.29
N GLU A 470 3.41 25.81 -23.47
CA GLU A 470 2.35 25.69 -22.47
C GLU A 470 2.53 26.72 -21.35
N LEU A 471 3.76 26.91 -20.86
CA LEU A 471 4.06 27.92 -19.86
C LEU A 471 3.80 29.35 -20.37
N GLN A 472 4.01 29.61 -21.66
CA GLN A 472 3.78 30.91 -22.28
C GLN A 472 2.32 31.18 -22.66
N ASN A 473 1.43 30.20 -22.53
CA ASN A 473 -0.01 30.37 -22.83
C ASN A 473 -0.58 31.60 -22.11
N GLN A 474 -1.43 32.35 -22.82
CA GLN A 474 -2.03 33.58 -22.30
C GLN A 474 -3.10 33.29 -21.25
N ASP A 475 -3.87 32.21 -21.42
CA ASP A 475 -4.86 31.77 -20.45
C ASP A 475 -4.21 30.92 -19.35
N LEU A 476 -3.97 31.56 -18.21
CA LEU A 476 -3.35 30.98 -17.02
C LEU A 476 -4.18 29.87 -16.38
N ASN A 477 -5.49 29.83 -16.65
CA ASN A 477 -6.42 28.89 -16.00
C ASN A 477 -6.90 27.80 -16.97
N SER A 478 -6.49 27.86 -18.23
CA SER A 478 -6.70 26.77 -19.17
C SER A 478 -5.90 25.54 -18.77
N LEU A 479 -6.56 24.37 -18.74
CA LEU A 479 -5.95 23.06 -18.47
C LEU A 479 -4.99 23.10 -17.26
N PRO A 480 -5.48 23.41 -16.05
CA PRO A 480 -4.64 23.65 -14.87
C PRO A 480 -3.72 22.47 -14.54
N LEU A 481 -4.16 21.25 -14.80
CA LEU A 481 -3.36 20.04 -14.60
C LEU A 481 -2.11 20.04 -15.51
N ILE A 482 -2.25 20.36 -16.80
CA ILE A 482 -1.11 20.47 -17.72
C ILE A 482 -0.15 21.59 -17.30
N LYS A 483 -0.68 22.69 -16.74
CA LYS A 483 0.18 23.75 -16.18
C LYS A 483 0.95 23.25 -14.97
N ALA A 484 0.31 22.49 -14.08
CA ALA A 484 0.97 21.84 -12.96
C ALA A 484 2.06 20.85 -13.44
N ASP A 485 1.78 20.03 -14.46
CA ASP A 485 2.77 19.10 -15.05
C ASP A 485 3.98 19.84 -15.63
N CYS A 486 3.77 20.96 -16.30
CA CYS A 486 4.85 21.77 -16.86
C CYS A 486 5.73 22.40 -15.77
N LEU A 487 5.11 22.87 -14.67
CA LEU A 487 5.82 23.41 -13.52
C LEU A 487 6.57 22.30 -12.77
N LYS A 488 5.96 21.12 -12.63
CA LYS A 488 6.60 19.94 -12.07
C LYS A 488 7.79 19.49 -12.90
N PHE A 489 7.64 19.47 -14.23
CA PHE A 489 8.73 19.17 -15.14
C PHE A 489 9.93 20.09 -14.87
N LEU A 490 9.71 21.41 -14.75
CA LEU A 490 10.77 22.36 -14.40
C LEU A 490 11.42 22.04 -13.06
N ILE A 491 10.63 21.69 -12.04
CA ILE A 491 11.16 21.24 -10.76
C ILE A 491 12.07 20.05 -10.97
N ASP A 492 11.62 18.98 -11.61
CA ASP A 492 12.36 17.73 -11.74
C ASP A 492 13.63 17.87 -12.59
N VAL A 493 13.57 18.61 -13.70
CA VAL A 493 14.68 18.73 -14.66
C VAL A 493 15.59 19.94 -14.44
N ARG A 494 15.40 20.73 -13.37
CA ARG A 494 16.08 22.01 -13.13
C ARG A 494 17.60 22.04 -13.33
N ASN A 495 18.29 20.91 -13.11
CA ASN A 495 19.74 20.80 -13.30
C ASN A 495 20.16 20.31 -14.70
N GLN A 496 19.20 20.08 -15.60
CA GLN A 496 19.37 19.51 -16.93
C GLN A 496 19.00 20.49 -18.06
N ILE A 497 18.55 21.69 -17.71
CA ILE A 497 18.28 22.80 -18.65
C ILE A 497 19.35 23.90 -18.48
N ASP A 498 19.60 24.65 -19.54
CA ASP A 498 20.63 25.69 -19.54
C ASP A 498 20.19 26.96 -18.79
N ARG A 499 21.15 27.86 -18.55
CA ARG A 499 20.89 29.11 -17.83
C ARG A 499 19.84 29.98 -18.53
N ASP A 500 19.82 30.00 -19.86
CA ASP A 500 18.89 30.83 -20.61
C ASP A 500 17.45 30.31 -20.46
N ALA A 501 17.26 28.99 -20.51
CA ALA A 501 15.99 28.34 -20.21
C ALA A 501 15.52 28.63 -18.77
N LEU A 502 16.43 28.61 -17.79
CA LEU A 502 16.12 28.98 -16.40
C LEU A 502 15.61 30.42 -16.29
N LEU A 503 16.31 31.37 -16.92
CA LEU A 503 15.94 32.78 -16.89
C LEU A 503 14.60 33.04 -17.59
N ILE A 504 14.32 32.34 -18.70
CA ILE A 504 13.02 32.41 -19.39
C ILE A 504 11.90 31.82 -18.52
N SER A 505 12.19 30.75 -17.74
CA SER A 505 11.21 30.06 -16.91
C SER A 505 10.74 30.88 -15.71
N ILE A 506 11.62 31.69 -15.11
CA ILE A 506 11.29 32.46 -13.89
C ILE A 506 10.08 33.38 -14.10
N PRO A 507 10.05 34.29 -15.10
CA PRO A 507 8.88 35.12 -15.35
C PRO A 507 7.61 34.31 -15.61
N GLN A 508 7.70 33.14 -16.24
CA GLN A 508 6.52 32.29 -16.47
C GLN A 508 6.00 31.71 -15.15
N CYS A 509 6.88 31.22 -14.27
CA CYS A 509 6.48 30.72 -12.95
C CYS A 509 5.79 31.82 -12.13
N ILE A 510 6.29 33.06 -12.18
CA ILE A 510 5.67 34.20 -11.47
C ILE A 510 4.23 34.43 -11.96
N ARG A 511 3.98 34.35 -13.28
CA ARG A 511 2.63 34.51 -13.84
C ARG A 511 1.65 33.49 -13.25
N TYR A 512 2.08 32.25 -13.06
CA TYR A 512 1.24 31.17 -12.53
C TYR A 512 0.93 31.28 -11.03
N LEU A 513 1.66 32.11 -10.27
CA LEU A 513 1.25 32.52 -8.91
C LEU A 513 -0.09 33.29 -8.91
N SER A 514 -0.56 33.75 -10.07
CA SER A 514 -1.87 34.38 -10.27
C SER A 514 -2.94 33.48 -10.86
N SER A 515 -2.70 32.18 -10.96
CA SER A 515 -3.75 31.20 -11.30
C SER A 515 -4.85 31.19 -10.22
N ASN A 516 -6.05 30.77 -10.59
CA ASN A 516 -7.15 30.52 -9.65
C ASN A 516 -7.06 29.12 -9.01
N ASN A 517 -6.18 28.25 -9.51
CA ASN A 517 -6.01 26.89 -9.01
C ASN A 517 -4.86 26.82 -7.98
N ILE A 518 -5.14 26.27 -6.80
CA ILE A 518 -4.20 26.19 -5.67
C ILE A 518 -2.99 25.31 -5.99
N VAL A 519 -3.19 24.19 -6.70
CA VAL A 519 -2.10 23.29 -7.09
C VAL A 519 -1.12 24.02 -8.01
N VAL A 520 -1.63 24.74 -9.03
CA VAL A 520 -0.80 25.52 -9.96
C VAL A 520 -0.01 26.61 -9.22
N GLN A 521 -0.66 27.36 -8.31
CA GLN A 521 0.01 28.38 -7.49
C GLN A 521 1.15 27.76 -6.66
N THR A 522 0.87 26.63 -6.01
CA THR A 522 1.83 25.93 -5.15
C THR A 522 3.01 25.39 -5.94
N TYR A 523 2.75 24.77 -7.09
CA TYR A 523 3.80 24.25 -7.97
C TYR A 523 4.64 25.37 -8.56
N ALA A 524 4.04 26.53 -8.88
CA ALA A 524 4.78 27.71 -9.33
C ALA A 524 5.71 28.25 -8.24
N ALA A 525 5.24 28.35 -7.00
CA ALA A 525 6.07 28.76 -5.87
C ALA A 525 7.20 27.75 -5.61
N HIS A 526 6.89 26.46 -5.63
CA HIS A 526 7.88 25.40 -5.46
C HIS A 526 8.91 25.37 -6.61
N ALA A 527 8.47 25.59 -7.85
CA ALA A 527 9.36 25.72 -9.00
C ALA A 527 10.33 26.90 -8.80
N ILE A 528 9.83 28.08 -8.43
CA ILE A 528 10.71 29.24 -8.14
C ILE A 528 11.73 28.87 -7.07
N GLU A 529 11.30 28.32 -5.93
CA GLU A 529 12.20 27.90 -4.85
C GLU A 529 13.30 26.96 -5.35
N ARG A 530 12.95 25.96 -6.17
CA ARG A 530 13.88 24.95 -6.66
C ARG A 530 14.80 25.47 -7.76
N LEU A 531 14.32 26.34 -8.65
CA LEU A 531 15.14 26.96 -9.69
C LEU A 531 16.21 27.88 -9.10
N LEU A 532 15.88 28.62 -8.03
CA LEU A 532 16.84 29.48 -7.32
C LEU A 532 17.97 28.71 -6.62
N LEU A 533 17.80 27.40 -6.41
CA LEU A 533 18.83 26.53 -5.84
C LEU A 533 19.83 26.00 -6.87
N VAL A 534 19.57 26.16 -8.16
CA VAL A 534 20.41 25.65 -9.24
C VAL A 534 21.77 26.36 -9.25
N ARG A 535 22.83 25.57 -9.42
CA ARG A 535 24.22 26.05 -9.51
C ARG A 535 24.72 25.95 -10.94
N LEU A 536 25.68 26.80 -11.31
CA LEU A 536 26.30 26.71 -12.63
C LEU A 536 27.00 25.36 -12.80
N SER A 537 26.84 24.76 -13.99
CA SER A 537 27.52 23.51 -14.34
C SER A 537 29.04 23.68 -14.42
N THR A 538 29.52 24.88 -14.76
CA THR A 538 30.95 25.21 -14.87
C THR A 538 31.63 25.46 -13.52
N ASP A 539 30.90 26.01 -12.54
CA ASP A 539 31.39 26.20 -11.17
C ASP A 539 30.22 26.18 -10.17
N GLN A 540 30.13 25.09 -9.41
CA GLN A 540 29.06 24.84 -8.45
C GLN A 540 29.01 25.83 -7.28
N LYS A 541 30.05 26.66 -7.10
CA LYS A 541 30.04 27.73 -6.08
C LYS A 541 29.05 28.84 -6.44
N PHE A 542 28.82 29.08 -7.72
CA PHE A 542 27.98 30.17 -8.19
C PHE A 542 26.55 29.69 -8.48
N ALA A 543 25.57 30.51 -8.08
CA ALA A 543 24.19 30.28 -8.44
C ALA A 543 23.99 30.53 -9.95
N ALA A 544 23.17 29.70 -10.60
CA ALA A 544 22.85 29.86 -12.02
C ALA A 544 22.03 31.12 -12.26
N ILE A 545 21.12 31.42 -11.33
CA ILE A 545 20.32 32.65 -11.29
C ILE A 545 20.93 33.57 -10.24
N THR A 546 21.32 34.78 -10.64
CA THR A 546 22.04 35.72 -9.79
C THR A 546 21.09 36.74 -9.17
N LYS A 547 21.58 37.45 -8.14
CA LYS A 547 20.89 38.59 -7.52
C LYS A 547 20.38 39.61 -8.54
N ASN A 548 21.19 39.95 -9.55
CA ASN A 548 20.84 40.95 -10.55
C ASN A 548 19.71 40.47 -11.47
N ASP A 549 19.62 39.16 -11.73
CA ASP A 549 18.55 38.58 -12.53
C ASP A 549 17.20 38.63 -11.77
N LEU A 550 17.22 38.68 -10.43
CA LEU A 550 16.02 38.64 -9.59
C LEU A 550 15.45 40.02 -9.22
N ILE A 551 16.29 41.05 -9.13
CA ILE A 551 15.88 42.40 -8.75
C ILE A 551 14.67 42.91 -9.56
N PRO A 552 14.59 42.75 -10.89
CA PRO A 552 13.45 43.21 -11.69
C PRO A 552 12.12 42.52 -11.33
N HIS A 553 12.18 41.36 -10.71
CA HIS A 553 11.02 40.49 -10.45
C HIS A 553 10.64 40.43 -8.96
N ALA A 554 11.53 40.86 -8.06
CA ALA A 554 11.41 40.68 -6.62
C ALA A 554 10.11 41.23 -6.05
N GLN A 555 9.73 42.46 -6.42
CA GLN A 555 8.50 43.08 -5.92
C GLN A 555 7.26 42.26 -6.31
N THR A 556 7.13 41.92 -7.59
CA THR A 556 6.00 41.14 -8.10
C THR A 556 5.93 39.75 -7.46
N MET A 557 7.08 39.12 -7.18
CA MET A 557 7.14 37.84 -6.47
C MET A 557 6.60 37.97 -5.04
N TYR A 558 7.10 38.93 -4.26
CA TYR A 558 6.62 39.13 -2.87
C TYR A 558 5.12 39.45 -2.83
N ASP A 559 4.66 40.38 -3.65
CA ASP A 559 3.23 40.73 -3.74
C ASP A 559 2.37 39.49 -4.04
N SER A 560 2.84 38.64 -4.97
CA SER A 560 2.13 37.42 -5.35
C SER A 560 2.14 36.38 -4.23
N PHE A 561 3.29 36.14 -3.58
CA PHE A 561 3.40 35.18 -2.49
C PHE A 561 2.55 35.57 -1.29
N PHE A 562 2.61 36.83 -0.87
CA PHE A 562 1.84 37.30 0.28
C PHE A 562 0.34 37.31 -0.03
N ARG A 563 -0.07 37.65 -1.26
CA ARG A 563 -1.48 37.51 -1.66
C ARG A 563 -1.98 36.07 -1.50
N ILE A 564 -1.18 35.07 -1.84
CA ILE A 564 -1.54 33.65 -1.66
C ILE A 564 -1.66 33.33 -0.17
N LEU A 565 -0.67 33.71 0.64
CA LEU A 565 -0.63 33.44 2.09
C LEU A 565 -1.74 34.15 2.88
N THR A 566 -2.21 35.32 2.42
CA THR A 566 -3.32 36.06 3.05
C THR A 566 -4.69 35.65 2.53
N SER A 567 -4.77 34.69 1.62
CA SER A 567 -6.05 34.23 1.08
C SER A 567 -6.72 33.24 2.02
N ASP A 568 -8.05 33.32 2.15
CA ASP A 568 -8.87 32.44 3.01
C ASP A 568 -8.77 30.95 2.67
N LYS A 569 -8.18 30.61 1.52
CA LYS A 569 -8.07 29.25 0.99
C LYS A 569 -6.68 28.62 1.13
N SER A 570 -5.66 29.34 1.63
CA SER A 570 -4.27 28.89 1.52
C SER A 570 -3.36 29.30 2.71
N TYR A 571 -3.94 29.57 3.89
CA TYR A 571 -3.18 30.00 5.07
C TYR A 571 -2.06 29.02 5.50
N GLU A 572 -2.11 27.74 5.06
CA GLU A 572 -1.13 26.69 5.44
C GLU A 572 -0.21 26.23 4.28
N ASN A 573 0.04 27.08 3.28
CA ASN A 573 0.91 26.71 2.15
C ASN A 573 2.41 26.85 2.46
N GLU A 574 3.01 25.77 2.97
CA GLU A 574 4.44 25.75 3.32
C GLU A 574 5.40 25.97 2.14
N TYR A 575 4.99 25.58 0.93
CA TYR A 575 5.82 25.73 -0.27
C TYR A 575 5.99 27.19 -0.67
N VAL A 576 4.93 28.00 -0.52
CA VAL A 576 4.99 29.45 -0.74
C VAL A 576 5.92 30.11 0.27
N MET A 577 5.84 29.74 1.55
CA MET A 577 6.75 30.29 2.57
C MET A 577 8.22 29.89 2.31
N ARG A 578 8.48 28.65 1.89
CA ARG A 578 9.82 28.21 1.47
C ARG A 578 10.34 29.05 0.29
N ALA A 579 9.49 29.38 -0.68
CA ALA A 579 9.83 30.24 -1.81
C ALA A 579 10.16 31.67 -1.36
N VAL A 580 9.39 32.25 -0.44
CA VAL A 580 9.66 33.56 0.19
C VAL A 580 11.03 33.56 0.86
N MET A 581 11.30 32.57 1.74
CA MET A 581 12.60 32.43 2.42
C MET A 581 13.75 32.32 1.40
N ARG A 582 13.56 31.52 0.35
CA ARG A 582 14.58 31.31 -0.70
C ARG A 582 14.85 32.58 -1.50
N LEU A 583 13.82 33.33 -1.88
CA LEU A 583 13.95 34.60 -2.58
C LEU A 583 14.72 35.61 -1.73
N SER A 584 14.33 35.77 -0.46
CA SER A 584 15.01 36.66 0.50
C SER A 584 16.49 36.30 0.64
N SER A 585 16.81 35.00 0.78
CA SER A 585 18.20 34.52 0.83
C SER A 585 18.97 34.78 -0.47
N SER A 586 18.31 34.78 -1.63
CA SER A 586 18.96 34.95 -2.94
C SER A 586 19.20 36.42 -3.30
N LEU A 587 18.37 37.33 -2.79
CA LEU A 587 18.53 38.78 -2.94
C LEU A 587 19.62 39.37 -2.04
N ASN A 588 19.95 38.69 -0.92
CA ASN A 588 20.91 39.16 0.07
C ASN A 588 20.59 40.62 0.48
N ASP A 589 21.53 41.57 0.43
CA ASP A 589 21.27 42.98 0.77
C ASP A 589 20.17 43.67 -0.07
N ALA A 590 19.79 43.14 -1.25
CA ALA A 590 18.68 43.70 -2.03
C ALA A 590 17.30 43.37 -1.45
N VAL A 591 17.23 42.60 -0.35
CA VAL A 591 15.98 42.36 0.37
C VAL A 591 15.55 43.56 1.21
N LEU A 592 16.48 44.46 1.58
CA LEU A 592 16.23 45.56 2.52
C LEU A 592 15.00 46.42 2.18
N PRO A 593 14.72 46.79 0.91
CA PRO A 593 13.52 47.56 0.57
C PRO A 593 12.20 46.82 0.83
N TYR A 594 12.24 45.50 0.95
CA TYR A 594 11.09 44.62 1.11
C TYR A 594 10.90 44.14 2.56
N LEU A 595 11.75 44.57 3.51
CA LEU A 595 11.62 44.20 4.92
C LEU A 595 10.29 44.61 5.57
N ASN A 596 9.61 45.62 5.03
CA ASN A 596 8.28 45.99 5.53
C ASN A 596 7.16 45.04 5.04
N TYR A 597 7.44 44.19 4.05
CA TYR A 597 6.51 43.16 3.55
C TYR A 597 6.69 41.83 4.30
N LEU A 598 7.90 41.56 4.80
CA LEU A 598 8.27 40.37 5.58
C LEU A 598 7.92 40.58 7.06
#